data_AF-A0A094PX52-F1
#
_entry.id   AF-A0A094PX52-F1
#
_cell.length_a   1.000
_cell.length_b   1.000
_cell.length_c   1.000
_cell.angle_alpha   90.00
_cell.angle_beta   90.00
_cell.angle_gamma   90.00
#
_symmetry.space_group_name_H-M   'P 1'
#
loop_
_entity.id
_entity.type
_entity.pdbx_description
1 polymer ?
#
loop_
_entity_poly.entity_id
_entity_poly.type
_entity_poly.pdbx_seq_one_letter_code
_entity_poly.pdbx_strand_id
1 'polypeptide(L)'
;MQQIGPQGPQKLYPVDYDEDVPDLCSLKYLTLKFLTLSYQPNDLRQTYPMNFASNLEALVREVEDHVASAGWDQPVRLFALVPTASLLETNPQVAAELGLSAHLPMTSVEQEITDTLELDELLATIAWPAEVVGALVALERIVLPPSAQSDLPGENESELVQVAANHPDRRDVRIVSAVLRSGENLNALRHRTHDSADAVAVSSDLVTRLNDALAATFAE
;
A
#
# COMPACT_ATOMS: atom_id res chain seq x y z
N MET A 1 -66.98 -10.76 3.46
CA MET A 1 -66.69 -10.57 4.90
C MET A 1 -65.26 -10.99 5.15
N GLN A 2 -64.49 -10.09 5.74
CA GLN A 2 -63.13 -10.29 6.26
C GLN A 2 -63.12 -11.31 7.41
N GLN A 3 -61.96 -11.95 7.65
CA GLN A 3 -61.24 -12.02 8.94
C GLN A 3 -60.02 -12.97 8.77
N ILE A 4 -58.79 -12.49 8.50
CA ILE A 4 -57.69 -12.13 9.44
C ILE A 4 -57.62 -12.85 10.80
N GLY A 5 -56.59 -13.70 10.94
CA GLY A 5 -55.87 -14.07 12.19
C GLY A 5 -56.57 -15.07 13.12
N PRO A 6 -55.84 -15.91 13.91
CA PRO A 6 -54.54 -15.61 14.49
C PRO A 6 -53.43 -16.64 14.19
N GLN A 7 -52.21 -16.13 13.98
CA GLN A 7 -50.97 -16.91 13.99
C GLN A 7 -50.63 -17.27 15.44
N GLY A 8 -50.75 -18.55 15.79
CA GLY A 8 -50.31 -19.14 17.06
C GLY A 8 -48.79 -19.41 17.07
N PRO A 9 -48.21 -19.69 18.24
CA PRO A 9 -46.85 -19.29 18.58
C PRO A 9 -45.80 -20.00 17.75
N GLN A 10 -44.91 -19.22 17.12
CA GLN A 10 -43.63 -19.71 16.64
C GLN A 10 -42.89 -20.32 17.83
N LYS A 11 -42.69 -21.65 17.79
CA LYS A 11 -41.68 -22.31 18.61
C LYS A 11 -40.34 -21.66 18.28
N LEU A 12 -39.79 -20.92 19.25
CA LEU A 12 -38.35 -20.65 19.32
C LEU A 12 -37.66 -22.02 19.33
N TYR A 13 -37.05 -22.37 18.21
CA TYR A 13 -35.92 -23.29 18.22
C TYR A 13 -34.70 -22.45 18.59
N PRO A 14 -33.85 -22.89 19.52
CA PRO A 14 -32.56 -22.24 19.72
C PRO A 14 -31.80 -22.35 18.40
N VAL A 15 -31.52 -21.19 17.81
CA VAL A 15 -30.50 -21.09 16.77
C VAL A 15 -29.19 -21.26 17.51
N ASP A 16 -28.61 -22.46 17.43
CA ASP A 16 -27.19 -22.65 17.70
C ASP A 16 -26.47 -21.70 16.74
N TYR A 17 -25.88 -20.64 17.30
CA TYR A 17 -24.86 -19.88 16.59
C TYR A 17 -23.64 -20.79 16.53
N ASP A 18 -23.51 -21.52 15.43
CA ASP A 18 -22.25 -22.12 15.05
C ASP A 18 -21.28 -20.97 14.78
N GLU A 19 -20.41 -20.69 15.75
CA GLU A 19 -19.25 -19.80 15.60
C GLU A 19 -18.23 -20.48 14.68
N ASP A 20 -18.52 -20.53 13.39
CA ASP A 20 -17.57 -20.86 12.34
C ASP A 20 -17.83 -19.94 11.14
N VAL A 21 -17.83 -18.63 11.40
CA VAL A 21 -17.52 -17.65 10.35
C VAL A 21 -15.99 -17.64 10.27
N PRO A 22 -15.37 -18.22 9.23
CA PRO A 22 -13.93 -18.15 9.08
C PRO A 22 -13.54 -16.68 8.99
N ASP A 23 -12.72 -16.27 9.95
CA ASP A 23 -12.13 -14.95 10.04
C ASP A 23 -11.50 -14.59 8.68
N LEU A 24 -12.01 -13.55 8.03
CA LEU A 24 -11.53 -13.09 6.72
C LEU A 24 -10.05 -12.63 6.77
N CYS A 25 -9.51 -12.41 7.98
CA CYS A 25 -8.06 -12.26 8.19
C CYS A 25 -7.27 -13.54 7.87
N SER A 26 -7.82 -14.74 8.07
CA SER A 26 -7.08 -16.00 7.85
C SER A 26 -6.92 -16.40 6.37
N LEU A 27 -7.79 -15.92 5.49
CA LEU A 27 -7.71 -16.25 4.06
C LEU A 27 -6.63 -15.47 3.30
N LYS A 28 -6.15 -14.34 3.85
CA LYS A 28 -5.07 -13.52 3.26
C LYS A 28 -3.69 -14.07 3.54
N TYR A 29 -3.52 -14.64 4.73
CA TYR A 29 -2.32 -15.40 5.05
C TYR A 29 -2.20 -16.68 4.26
N LEU A 30 -3.27 -17.19 3.63
CA LEU A 30 -3.20 -18.41 2.83
C LEU A 30 -2.49 -18.19 1.49
N THR A 31 -2.71 -17.05 0.82
CA THR A 31 -2.04 -16.74 -0.46
C THR A 31 -0.52 -16.62 -0.30
N LEU A 32 -0.05 -16.13 0.85
CA LEU A 32 1.39 -16.16 1.17
C LEU A 32 1.86 -17.42 1.90
N LYS A 33 1.03 -18.12 2.69
CA LYS A 33 1.44 -19.38 3.34
C LYS A 33 1.64 -20.52 2.35
N PHE A 34 0.97 -20.53 1.19
CA PHE A 34 1.23 -21.52 0.15
C PHE A 34 2.64 -21.43 -0.45
N LEU A 35 3.37 -20.32 -0.24
CA LEU A 35 4.80 -20.20 -0.60
C LEU A 35 5.74 -20.95 0.38
N THR A 36 5.24 -21.46 1.51
CA THR A 36 6.09 -21.97 2.60
C THR A 36 6.22 -23.49 2.68
N LEU A 37 5.73 -24.25 1.70
CA LEU A 37 5.93 -25.70 1.68
C LEU A 37 6.94 -26.05 0.58
N SER A 38 8.19 -26.26 1.04
CA SER A 38 9.38 -26.69 0.31
C SER A 38 10.05 -25.66 -0.62
N TYR A 39 10.26 -24.44 -0.12
CA TYR A 39 11.19 -23.50 -0.75
C TYR A 39 12.54 -23.47 0.00
N GLN A 40 13.63 -23.86 -0.68
CA GLN A 40 14.99 -23.72 -0.17
C GLN A 40 15.47 -22.28 -0.46
N PRO A 41 15.74 -21.44 0.54
CA PRO A 41 15.95 -19.99 0.37
C PRO A 41 17.30 -19.60 -0.28
N ASN A 42 18.07 -20.55 -0.80
CA ASN A 42 19.47 -20.32 -1.16
C ASN A 42 19.75 -20.13 -2.67
N ASP A 43 18.76 -20.33 -3.55
CA ASP A 43 18.99 -20.33 -5.01
C ASP A 43 18.66 -19.00 -5.73
N LEU A 44 17.81 -18.11 -5.18
CA LEU A 44 17.50 -16.83 -5.88
C LEU A 44 18.57 -15.75 -5.73
N ARG A 45 19.47 -15.87 -4.73
CA ARG A 45 20.56 -14.90 -4.54
C ARG A 45 21.68 -15.02 -5.57
N GLN A 46 21.74 -16.12 -6.33
CA GLN A 46 22.93 -16.47 -7.12
C GLN A 46 22.81 -16.25 -8.63
N THR A 47 21.61 -16.07 -9.20
CA THR A 47 21.45 -16.19 -10.67
C THR A 47 21.07 -14.92 -11.42
N TYR A 48 20.82 -13.81 -10.73
CA TYR A 48 20.45 -12.56 -11.39
C TYR A 48 20.86 -11.36 -10.52
N PRO A 49 21.96 -10.63 -10.83
CA PRO A 49 22.12 -9.27 -10.30
C PRO A 49 21.13 -8.37 -11.05
N MET A 50 19.83 -8.60 -10.83
CA MET A 50 18.80 -7.71 -11.35
C MET A 50 18.94 -6.41 -10.58
N ASN A 51 19.41 -5.38 -11.29
CA ASN A 51 19.38 -4.04 -10.77
C ASN A 51 17.91 -3.57 -10.76
N PHE A 52 17.21 -3.86 -9.67
CA PHE A 52 15.83 -3.42 -9.50
C PHE A 52 15.69 -1.90 -9.50
N ALA A 53 16.72 -1.18 -9.04
CA ALA A 53 16.71 0.28 -8.96
C ALA A 53 16.48 0.95 -10.33
N SER A 54 17.01 0.39 -11.42
CA SER A 54 16.80 0.94 -12.77
C SER A 54 15.35 0.86 -13.27
N ASN A 55 14.47 0.15 -12.55
CA ASN A 55 13.08 -0.07 -12.94
C ASN A 55 12.08 0.58 -11.98
N LEU A 56 12.56 1.24 -10.92
CA LEU A 56 11.70 1.93 -9.95
C LEU A 56 10.85 3.04 -10.60
N GLU A 57 11.38 3.75 -11.60
CA GLU A 57 10.61 4.83 -12.24
C GLU A 57 9.34 4.32 -12.94
N ALA A 58 9.46 3.25 -13.73
CA ALA A 58 8.30 2.66 -14.40
C ALA A 58 7.25 2.20 -13.38
N LEU A 59 7.71 1.52 -12.32
CA LEU A 59 6.86 0.96 -11.28
C LEU A 59 6.16 2.02 -10.44
N VAL A 60 6.87 3.08 -10.04
CA VAL A 60 6.31 4.19 -9.29
C VAL A 60 5.26 4.93 -10.11
N ARG A 61 5.49 5.13 -11.41
CA ARG A 61 4.50 5.74 -12.33
C ARG A 61 3.28 4.85 -12.53
N GLU A 62 3.48 3.54 -12.70
CA GLU A 62 2.40 2.57 -12.81
C GLU A 62 1.49 2.59 -11.57
N VAL A 63 2.09 2.52 -10.38
CA VAL A 63 1.34 2.57 -9.12
C VAL A 63 0.68 3.94 -8.93
N GLU A 64 1.34 5.04 -9.29
CA GLU A 64 0.74 6.37 -9.22
C GLU A 64 -0.50 6.49 -10.11
N ASP A 65 -0.42 6.06 -11.37
CA ASP A 65 -1.54 6.13 -12.32
C ASP A 65 -2.69 5.20 -11.88
N HIS A 66 -2.36 3.98 -11.43
CA HIS A 66 -3.33 3.05 -10.86
C HIS A 66 -4.07 3.66 -9.68
N VAL A 67 -3.35 4.26 -8.73
CA VAL A 67 -3.97 4.94 -7.58
C VAL A 67 -4.78 6.14 -8.05
N ALA A 68 -4.26 6.97 -8.95
CA ALA A 68 -4.96 8.14 -9.45
C ALA A 68 -6.28 7.80 -10.17
N SER A 69 -6.39 6.62 -10.79
CA SER A 69 -7.62 6.16 -11.45
C SER A 69 -8.83 6.06 -10.52
N ALA A 70 -8.61 5.88 -9.21
CA ALA A 70 -9.65 5.83 -8.19
C ALA A 70 -10.02 7.21 -7.60
N GLY A 71 -9.45 8.29 -8.13
CA GLY A 71 -9.76 9.67 -7.70
C GLY A 71 -8.91 10.14 -6.54
N TRP A 72 -9.39 11.13 -5.78
CA TRP A 72 -8.71 11.67 -4.60
C TRP A 72 -9.43 11.31 -3.31
N ASP A 73 -8.84 11.66 -2.18
CA ASP A 73 -9.37 11.42 -0.83
C ASP A 73 -9.43 9.92 -0.52
N GLN A 74 -8.41 9.20 -1.01
CA GLN A 74 -8.22 7.76 -0.80
C GLN A 74 -7.49 7.47 0.51
N PRO A 75 -7.75 6.30 1.13
CA PRO A 75 -6.92 5.82 2.23
C PRO A 75 -5.48 5.57 1.78
N VAL A 76 -4.59 5.40 2.74
CA VAL A 76 -3.23 4.91 2.47
C VAL A 76 -3.32 3.57 1.74
N ARG A 77 -2.42 3.33 0.79
CA ARG A 77 -2.30 2.04 0.10
C ARG A 77 -0.87 1.56 0.19
N LEU A 78 -0.70 0.28 0.53
CA LEU A 78 0.60 -0.36 0.71
C LEU A 78 0.78 -1.43 -0.35
N PHE A 79 1.98 -1.54 -0.91
CA PHE A 79 2.30 -2.53 -1.94
C PHE A 79 3.60 -3.24 -1.59
N ALA A 80 3.62 -4.56 -1.77
CA ALA A 80 4.84 -5.36 -1.73
C ALA A 80 5.44 -5.42 -3.14
N LEU A 81 6.77 -5.34 -3.24
CA LEU A 81 7.50 -5.59 -4.47
C LEU A 81 8.11 -6.98 -4.46
N VAL A 82 7.69 -7.79 -5.42
CA VAL A 82 8.14 -9.17 -5.58
C VAL A 82 8.79 -9.31 -6.95
N PRO A 83 9.93 -10.02 -7.08
CA PRO A 83 10.49 -10.32 -8.38
C PRO A 83 9.47 -11.07 -9.25
N THR A 84 9.21 -10.56 -10.44
CA THR A 84 8.21 -11.17 -11.35
C THR A 84 8.58 -12.61 -11.71
N ALA A 85 9.87 -12.91 -11.83
CA ALA A 85 10.37 -14.27 -12.05
C ALA A 85 9.94 -15.23 -10.93
N SER A 86 10.00 -14.80 -9.67
CA SER A 86 9.58 -15.61 -8.53
C SER A 86 8.07 -15.89 -8.56
N LEU A 87 7.24 -14.91 -8.95
CA LEU A 87 5.79 -15.12 -9.13
C LEU A 87 5.48 -16.11 -10.26
N LEU A 88 6.19 -16.02 -11.39
CA LEU A 88 6.03 -16.93 -12.52
C LEU A 88 6.36 -18.38 -12.15
N GLU A 89 7.40 -18.59 -11.33
CA GLU A 89 7.84 -19.92 -10.90
C GLU A 89 6.92 -20.52 -9.83
N THR A 90 6.56 -19.72 -8.83
CA THR A 90 5.82 -20.21 -7.64
C THR A 90 4.31 -20.21 -7.82
N ASN A 91 3.78 -19.28 -8.63
CA ASN A 91 2.35 -19.04 -8.81
C ASN A 91 1.97 -18.81 -10.29
N PRO A 92 2.22 -19.77 -11.18
CA PRO A 92 2.06 -19.59 -12.63
C PRO A 92 0.61 -19.27 -13.05
N GLN A 93 -0.39 -19.74 -12.30
CA GLN A 93 -1.79 -19.43 -12.58
C GLN A 93 -2.11 -17.96 -12.32
N VAL A 94 -1.66 -17.41 -11.19
CA VAL A 94 -1.82 -16.00 -10.84
C VAL A 94 -1.09 -15.11 -11.84
N ALA A 95 0.11 -15.51 -12.24
CA ALA A 95 0.88 -14.77 -13.25
C ALA A 95 0.16 -14.72 -14.61
N ALA A 96 -0.51 -15.81 -15.01
CA ALA A 96 -1.31 -15.84 -16.25
C ALA A 96 -2.55 -14.94 -16.16
N GLU A 97 -3.24 -14.93 -15.01
CA GLU A 97 -4.41 -14.07 -14.78
C GLU A 97 -4.04 -12.58 -14.78
N LEU A 98 -2.89 -12.24 -14.22
CA LEU A 98 -2.34 -10.87 -14.19
C LEU A 98 -1.64 -10.47 -15.50
N GLY A 99 -1.53 -11.37 -16.48
CA GLY A 99 -0.83 -11.11 -17.73
C GLY A 99 0.65 -10.76 -17.56
N LEU A 100 1.29 -11.24 -16.48
CA LEU A 100 2.67 -10.90 -16.17
C LEU A 100 3.61 -11.40 -17.27
N SER A 101 4.48 -10.50 -17.72
CA SER A 101 5.55 -10.85 -18.66
C SER A 101 6.89 -10.81 -17.93
N ALA A 102 7.79 -11.73 -18.29
CA ALA A 102 9.16 -11.76 -17.76
C ALA A 102 10.00 -10.52 -18.15
N HIS A 103 9.44 -9.59 -18.94
CA HIS A 103 10.08 -8.34 -19.30
C HIS A 103 10.00 -7.29 -18.18
N LEU A 104 9.05 -7.45 -17.26
CA LEU A 104 9.00 -6.65 -16.04
C LEU A 104 9.78 -7.37 -14.94
N PRO A 105 10.71 -6.68 -14.25
CA PRO A 105 11.55 -7.32 -13.25
C PRO A 105 10.87 -7.48 -11.89
N MET A 106 9.89 -6.62 -11.59
CA MET A 106 9.16 -6.58 -10.33
C MET A 106 7.68 -6.43 -10.61
N THR A 107 6.87 -7.02 -9.73
CA THR A 107 5.42 -6.86 -9.69
C THR A 107 5.06 -6.20 -8.37
N SER A 108 4.26 -5.13 -8.43
CA SER A 108 3.65 -4.53 -7.24
C SER A 108 2.38 -5.28 -6.86
N VAL A 109 2.34 -5.81 -5.64
CA VAL A 109 1.18 -6.51 -5.09
C VAL A 109 0.57 -5.66 -3.99
N GLU A 110 -0.65 -5.19 -4.18
CA GLU A 110 -1.36 -4.41 -3.17
C GLU A 110 -1.67 -5.22 -1.92
N GLN A 111 -1.42 -4.62 -0.76
CA GLN A 111 -1.72 -5.18 0.55
C GLN A 111 -2.97 -4.52 1.11
N GLU A 112 -3.80 -5.31 1.78
CA GLU A 112 -4.86 -4.74 2.59
C GLU A 112 -4.30 -4.27 3.92
N ILE A 113 -4.62 -3.03 4.26
CA ILE A 113 -4.23 -2.39 5.50
C ILE A 113 -5.46 -2.14 6.35
N THR A 114 -5.28 -2.09 7.67
CA THR A 114 -6.31 -1.62 8.58
C THR A 114 -6.29 -0.09 8.59
N ASP A 115 -7.42 0.52 8.24
CA ASP A 115 -7.59 1.98 8.06
C ASP A 115 -7.67 2.77 9.37
N THR A 116 -7.62 2.08 10.52
CA THR A 116 -7.74 2.69 11.86
C THR A 116 -6.43 3.16 12.47
N LEU A 117 -5.28 2.81 11.86
CA LEU A 117 -3.96 3.17 12.37
C LEU A 117 -3.39 4.39 11.66
N GLU A 118 -2.68 5.22 12.41
CA GLU A 118 -1.81 6.24 11.83
C GLU A 118 -0.68 5.58 11.03
N LEU A 119 -0.16 6.26 10.02
CA LEU A 119 0.82 5.68 9.10
C LEU A 119 2.06 5.09 9.80
N ASP A 120 2.64 5.82 10.75
CA ASP A 120 3.85 5.38 11.46
C ASP A 120 3.55 4.12 12.30
N GLU A 121 2.36 4.02 12.89
CA GLU A 121 1.90 2.84 13.64
C GLU A 121 1.63 1.66 12.70
N LEU A 122 0.95 1.91 11.58
CA LEU A 122 0.70 0.91 10.55
C LEU A 122 2.01 0.28 10.08
N LEU A 123 2.98 1.11 9.66
CA LEU A 123 4.27 0.64 9.16
C LEU A 123 5.04 -0.16 10.22
N ALA A 124 4.96 0.22 11.50
CA ALA A 124 5.59 -0.52 12.60
C ALA A 124 5.01 -1.94 12.82
N THR A 125 3.82 -2.23 12.30
CA THR A 125 3.22 -3.59 12.36
C THR A 125 3.61 -4.47 11.18
N ILE A 126 4.22 -3.91 10.14
CA ILE A 126 4.54 -4.63 8.90
C ILE A 126 5.84 -5.42 9.06
N ALA A 127 5.78 -6.69 8.71
CA ALA A 127 6.95 -7.55 8.55
C ALA A 127 6.88 -8.24 7.19
N TRP A 128 7.94 -8.08 6.39
CA TRP A 128 8.00 -8.65 5.04
C TRP A 128 8.75 -9.97 4.99
N PRO A 129 8.26 -10.96 4.24
CA PRO A 129 9.00 -12.19 3.99
C PRO A 129 10.22 -11.90 3.09
N ALA A 130 11.13 -12.88 2.97
CA ALA A 130 12.43 -12.69 2.30
C ALA A 130 12.30 -12.47 0.79
N GLU A 131 11.19 -12.91 0.19
CA GLU A 131 10.88 -12.77 -1.23
C GLU A 131 10.49 -11.34 -1.62
N VAL A 132 10.11 -10.51 -0.64
CA VAL A 132 9.78 -9.11 -0.87
C VAL A 132 11.07 -8.28 -0.93
N VAL A 133 11.36 -7.76 -2.13
CA VAL A 133 12.58 -7.01 -2.45
C VAL A 133 12.43 -5.50 -2.21
N GLY A 134 11.21 -5.03 -1.98
CA GLY A 134 10.90 -3.63 -1.71
C GLY A 134 9.42 -3.43 -1.40
N ALA A 135 9.02 -2.20 -1.15
CA ALA A 135 7.65 -1.84 -0.86
C ALA A 135 7.34 -0.46 -1.45
N LEU A 136 6.06 -0.20 -1.70
CA LEU A 136 5.56 1.14 -1.97
C LEU A 136 4.46 1.53 -1.01
N VAL A 137 4.38 2.81 -0.71
CA VAL A 137 3.22 3.41 -0.07
C VAL A 137 2.70 4.56 -0.92
N ALA A 138 1.39 4.56 -1.17
CA ALA A 138 0.68 5.65 -1.81
C ALA A 138 -0.24 6.33 -0.79
N LEU A 139 -0.14 7.65 -0.67
CA LEU A 139 -0.91 8.43 0.29
C LEU A 139 -1.08 9.87 -0.16
N GLU A 140 -2.03 10.56 0.46
CA GLU A 140 -2.29 11.97 0.20
C GLU A 140 -1.86 12.81 1.41
N ARG A 141 -1.20 13.94 1.16
CA ARG A 141 -0.76 14.88 2.20
C ARG A 141 -1.10 16.31 1.82
N ILE A 142 -1.27 17.12 2.85
CA ILE A 142 -1.31 18.57 2.73
C ILE A 142 0.12 19.09 2.93
N VAL A 143 0.62 19.85 1.96
CA VAL A 143 1.89 20.56 2.07
C VAL A 143 1.66 22.06 2.00
N LEU A 144 2.40 22.79 2.82
CA LEU A 144 2.43 24.26 2.79
C LEU A 144 3.70 24.73 2.07
N PRO A 145 3.60 25.75 1.21
CA PRO A 145 4.80 26.38 0.66
C PRO A 145 5.65 26.98 1.78
N PRO A 146 6.98 27.09 1.62
CA PRO A 146 7.87 27.65 2.65
C PRO A 146 7.46 29.04 3.15
N SER A 147 6.87 29.87 2.29
CA SER A 147 6.35 31.19 2.66
C SER A 147 5.23 31.11 3.70
N ALA A 148 4.32 30.13 3.57
CA ALA A 148 3.20 29.92 4.49
C ALA A 148 3.61 29.24 5.80
N GLN A 149 4.71 28.46 5.78
CA GLN A 149 5.23 27.81 7.00
C GLN A 149 5.74 28.82 8.03
N SER A 150 6.23 29.98 7.57
CA SER A 150 6.77 31.03 8.45
C SER A 150 5.68 31.74 9.27
N ASP A 151 4.42 31.65 8.83
CA ASP A 151 3.27 32.29 9.46
C ASP A 151 2.48 31.36 10.40
N LEU A 152 2.95 30.11 10.59
CA LEU A 152 2.28 29.14 11.45
C LEU A 152 2.50 29.46 12.94
N PRO A 153 1.43 29.44 13.77
CA PRO A 153 1.53 29.72 15.19
C PRO A 153 2.08 28.52 15.98
N GLY A 154 3.09 28.77 16.82
CA GLY A 154 3.53 27.84 17.86
C GLY A 154 4.24 26.57 17.36
N GLU A 155 4.49 25.64 18.29
CA GLU A 155 5.18 24.36 18.04
C GLU A 155 4.27 23.14 18.31
N ASN A 156 2.98 23.37 18.59
CA ASN A 156 2.03 22.29 18.88
C ASN A 156 1.62 21.59 17.59
N GLU A 157 2.03 20.33 17.42
CA GLU A 157 1.80 19.55 16.20
C GLU A 157 0.31 19.43 15.82
N SER A 158 -0.58 19.22 16.78
CA SER A 158 -2.03 19.12 16.51
C SER A 158 -2.62 20.45 16.03
N GLU A 159 -2.16 21.57 16.58
CA GLU A 159 -2.57 22.92 16.15
C GLU A 159 -2.02 23.22 14.75
N LEU A 160 -0.75 22.89 14.49
CA LEU A 160 -0.11 23.05 13.18
C LEU A 160 -0.84 22.27 12.09
N VAL A 161 -1.24 21.02 12.35
CA VAL A 161 -2.02 20.21 11.41
C VAL A 161 -3.36 20.87 11.08
N GLN A 162 -4.09 21.36 12.09
CA GLN A 162 -5.38 22.03 11.88
C GLN A 162 -5.24 23.35 11.12
N VAL A 163 -4.22 24.14 11.42
CA VAL A 163 -3.95 25.41 10.72
C VAL A 163 -3.55 25.13 9.28
N ALA A 164 -2.66 24.16 9.04
CA ALA A 164 -2.25 23.77 7.69
C ALA A 164 -3.43 23.27 6.85
N ALA A 165 -4.34 22.49 7.44
CA ALA A 165 -5.52 21.99 6.77
C ALA A 165 -6.48 23.10 6.30
N ASN A 166 -6.50 24.24 7.00
CA ASN A 166 -7.36 25.38 6.68
C ASN A 166 -6.62 26.52 5.95
N HIS A 167 -5.32 26.36 5.67
CA HIS A 167 -4.52 27.43 5.08
C HIS A 167 -4.90 27.68 3.62
N PRO A 168 -5.02 28.94 3.16
CA PRO A 168 -5.39 29.25 1.78
C PRO A 168 -4.39 28.74 0.74
N ASP A 169 -3.09 28.78 1.07
CA ASP A 169 -2.02 28.29 0.20
C ASP A 169 -1.73 26.78 0.36
N ARG A 170 -2.60 26.03 1.05
CA ARG A 170 -2.44 24.59 1.20
C ARG A 170 -2.44 23.90 -0.16
N ARG A 171 -1.57 22.91 -0.31
CA ARG A 171 -1.50 22.10 -1.53
C ARG A 171 -1.69 20.66 -1.16
N ASP A 172 -2.76 20.05 -1.67
CA ASP A 172 -2.95 18.61 -1.59
C ASP A 172 -2.04 17.94 -2.63
N VAL A 173 -1.26 16.97 -2.17
CA VAL A 173 -0.36 16.16 -2.99
C VAL A 173 -0.64 14.69 -2.78
N ARG A 174 -0.59 13.92 -3.86
CA ARG A 174 -0.46 12.48 -3.81
C ARG A 174 1.02 12.13 -3.90
N ILE A 175 1.47 11.28 -3.01
CA ILE A 175 2.84 10.80 -2.94
C ILE A 175 2.80 9.29 -3.11
N VAL A 176 3.62 8.77 -4.01
CA VAL A 176 3.98 7.35 -4.06
C VAL A 176 5.46 7.27 -3.71
N SER A 177 5.79 6.61 -2.60
CA SER A 177 7.17 6.36 -2.19
C SER A 177 7.48 4.89 -2.38
N ALA A 178 8.54 4.58 -3.12
CA ALA A 178 9.07 3.23 -3.28
C ALA A 178 10.43 3.11 -2.60
N VAL A 179 10.63 2.03 -1.85
CA VAL A 179 11.89 1.71 -1.18
C VAL A 179 12.23 0.25 -1.42
N LEU A 180 13.44 -0.01 -1.91
CA LEU A 180 14.01 -1.35 -2.01
C LEU A 180 14.69 -1.73 -0.71
N ARG A 181 14.71 -3.04 -0.40
CA ARG A 181 15.43 -3.60 0.75
C ARG A 181 16.94 -3.32 0.69
N SER A 182 17.48 -3.06 -0.51
CA SER A 182 18.87 -2.63 -0.74
C SER A 182 19.14 -1.15 -0.42
N GLY A 183 18.10 -0.35 -0.16
CA GLY A 183 18.18 1.04 0.30
C GLY A 183 17.88 2.09 -0.76
N GLU A 184 17.84 1.73 -2.04
CA GLU A 184 17.44 2.67 -3.10
C GLU A 184 15.96 3.03 -2.96
N ASN A 185 15.66 4.32 -3.21
CA ASN A 185 14.29 4.82 -3.19
C ASN A 185 14.00 5.69 -4.40
N LEU A 186 12.72 5.78 -4.74
CA LEU A 186 12.21 6.70 -5.75
C LEU A 186 10.78 7.10 -5.40
N ASN A 187 10.44 8.36 -5.63
CA ASN A 187 9.16 8.92 -5.23
C ASN A 187 8.50 9.59 -6.42
N ALA A 188 7.19 9.41 -6.57
CA ALA A 188 6.35 10.23 -7.43
C ALA A 188 5.50 11.18 -6.59
N LEU A 189 5.32 12.40 -7.10
CA LEU A 189 4.49 13.42 -6.51
C LEU A 189 3.60 14.05 -7.58
N ARG A 190 2.30 14.09 -7.30
CA ARG A 190 1.28 14.74 -8.12
C ARG A 190 0.52 15.76 -7.29
N HIS A 191 0.34 16.95 -7.83
CA HIS A 191 -0.46 17.99 -7.17
C HIS A 191 -1.92 17.88 -7.58
N ARG A 192 -2.84 18.03 -6.63
CA ARG A 192 -4.29 18.06 -6.92
C ARG A 192 -4.69 19.19 -7.87
N THR A 193 -3.98 20.31 -7.84
CA THR A 193 -4.21 21.45 -8.75
C THR A 193 -3.66 21.23 -10.17
N HIS A 194 -2.80 20.23 -10.37
CA HIS A 194 -2.21 19.86 -11.65
C HIS A 194 -2.38 18.35 -11.85
N ASP A 195 -3.64 17.94 -11.90
CA ASP A 195 -4.05 16.54 -11.86
C ASP A 195 -4.01 15.89 -13.26
N SER A 196 -2.80 15.65 -13.79
CA SER A 196 -2.60 14.88 -15.03
C SER A 196 -1.41 13.93 -14.93
N ALA A 197 -1.45 12.84 -15.70
CA ALA A 197 -0.36 11.85 -15.75
C ALA A 197 0.98 12.46 -16.25
N ASP A 198 0.91 13.49 -17.09
CA ASP A 198 2.10 14.22 -17.57
C ASP A 198 2.66 15.20 -16.52
N ALA A 199 1.91 15.49 -15.44
CA ALA A 199 2.27 16.43 -14.37
C ALA A 199 2.75 15.72 -13.09
N VAL A 200 3.41 14.58 -13.24
CA VAL A 200 3.97 13.79 -12.13
C VAL A 200 5.48 14.00 -12.03
N ALA A 201 5.90 14.61 -10.92
CA ALA A 201 7.31 14.79 -10.60
C ALA A 201 7.87 13.49 -10.01
N VAL A 202 9.02 13.03 -10.50
CA VAL A 202 9.69 11.82 -10.00
C VAL A 202 11.10 12.15 -9.56
N SER A 203 11.45 11.81 -8.31
CA SER A 203 12.79 12.04 -7.76
C SER A 203 13.06 11.17 -6.53
N SER A 204 14.33 10.89 -6.25
CA SER A 204 14.72 10.25 -4.98
C SER A 204 14.62 11.27 -3.85
N ASP A 205 14.45 10.78 -2.62
CA ASP A 205 14.58 11.57 -1.39
C ASP A 205 13.62 12.77 -1.23
N LEU A 206 12.50 12.79 -1.98
CA LEU A 206 11.47 13.84 -1.82
C LEU A 206 10.81 13.81 -0.44
N VAL A 207 10.72 12.63 0.16
CA VAL A 207 10.00 12.37 1.42
C VAL A 207 10.84 11.48 2.33
N THR A 208 12.04 11.94 2.68
CA THR A 208 13.05 11.15 3.43
C THR A 208 12.49 10.44 4.66
N ARG A 209 11.70 11.12 5.51
CA ARG A 209 11.09 10.49 6.70
C ARG A 209 10.18 9.31 6.33
N LEU A 210 9.42 9.43 5.25
CA LEU A 210 8.56 8.33 4.77
C LEU A 210 9.39 7.18 4.23
N ASN A 211 10.47 7.49 3.50
CA ASN A 211 11.39 6.50 2.97
C ASN A 211 12.06 5.72 4.12
N ASP A 212 12.50 6.42 5.16
CA ASP A 212 13.11 5.82 6.35
C ASP A 212 12.12 4.90 7.10
N ALA A 213 10.88 5.36 7.28
CA ALA A 213 9.82 4.57 7.90
C ALA A 213 9.48 3.31 7.09
N LEU A 214 9.41 3.43 5.76
CA LEU A 214 9.18 2.29 4.88
C LEU A 214 10.37 1.33 4.88
N ALA A 215 11.60 1.84 4.87
CA ALA A 215 12.82 1.04 4.98
C ALA A 215 12.87 0.25 6.29
N ALA A 216 12.40 0.84 7.40
CA ALA A 216 12.35 0.20 8.71
C ALA A 216 11.45 -1.05 8.73
N THR A 217 10.46 -1.16 7.84
CA THR A 217 9.60 -2.37 7.72
C THR A 217 10.37 -3.62 7.25
N PHE A 218 11.59 -3.44 6.76
CA PHE A 218 12.48 -4.55 6.38
C PHE A 218 13.44 -4.96 7.50
N ALA A 219 13.53 -4.19 8.59
CA ALA A 219 14.34 -4.55 9.75
C ALA A 219 13.71 -5.75 10.47
N GLU A 220 14.56 -6.70 10.91
CA GLU A 220 14.15 -7.89 11.66
C GLU A 220 13.85 -7.58 13.13
#